data_AF-A0A259GIK0-F1
#
_entry.id   AF-A0A259GIK0-F1
#
_cell.length_a   1.000
_cell.length_b   1.000
_cell.length_c   1.000
_cell.angle_alpha   90.00
_cell.angle_beta   90.00
_cell.angle_gamma   90.00
#
_symmetry.space_group_name_H-M   'P 1'
#
loop_
_entity.id
_entity.type
_entity.pdbx_description
1 polymer ?
#
loop_
_entity_poly.entity_id
_entity_poly.type
_entity_poly.pdbx_seq_one_letter_code
_entity_poly.pdbx_strand_id
1 'polypeptide(L)'
;MNLDATLPLPNYRRASERWPQAPALLQYHEAISNCIAGDGHGVVEHVKSFIECVCITILGEFGEPLPSSGPTSTELLVAALKPLGLQNSRGASKLDKVLSAFNRLSDALSEMRNENGLVAHGKDGFLDVIEEDHARAFLHTGDAIVGLLLNALEGKQPNLLFTREPYERFKHLCDRIDRSVGIEAEVDDEGGGPMLVLSLSIFGRTEKLELRIEPSRLLYGIDRTAFVGVLTDAPDTLEEGDEDEEEEPVEHTATPTPQPEAATATEPPAVVVVGEYSGVFANLRDGLRAFVVSEGINAAPNDELINSLLATAESNSGVDWQTRENLRARIKVGFRRVLGKEGIDASKITDASERLLTWLKVSAPADTNQATQ
;
A
#
# COMPACT_ATOMS: atom_id res chain seq x y z
N MET A 1 -28.38 18.52 8.94
CA MET A 1 -27.80 19.88 9.02
C MET A 1 -27.48 20.33 7.60
N ASN A 2 -28.31 21.12 6.93
CA ASN A 2 -28.10 21.45 5.51
C ASN A 2 -27.09 22.60 5.40
N LEU A 3 -25.79 22.30 5.29
CA LEU A 3 -24.77 23.32 5.02
C LEU A 3 -25.04 23.87 3.61
N ASP A 4 -25.12 25.20 3.49
CA ASP A 4 -25.42 25.88 2.24
C ASP A 4 -24.62 25.29 1.06
N ALA A 5 -25.33 24.72 0.08
CA ALA A 5 -24.75 24.09 -1.13
C ALA A 5 -23.93 25.06 -2.00
N THR A 6 -23.89 26.34 -1.63
CA THR A 6 -23.07 27.37 -2.25
C THR A 6 -21.69 27.55 -1.61
N LEU A 7 -21.34 26.79 -0.56
CA LEU A 7 -20.05 26.90 0.12
C LEU A 7 -18.89 26.61 -0.85
N PRO A 8 -18.05 27.59 -1.21
CA PRO A 8 -17.03 27.41 -2.22
C PRO A 8 -15.83 26.65 -1.63
N LEU A 9 -15.84 25.33 -1.78
CA LEU A 9 -14.75 24.43 -1.38
C LEU A 9 -14.11 23.76 -2.62
N PRO A 10 -13.51 24.55 -3.53
CA PRO A 10 -13.10 24.08 -4.85
C PRO A 10 -11.92 23.11 -4.80
N ASN A 11 -11.10 23.12 -3.76
CA ASN A 11 -9.84 22.39 -3.75
C ASN A 11 -10.03 20.89 -3.51
N TYR A 12 -11.09 20.46 -2.81
CA TYR A 12 -11.46 19.04 -2.74
C TYR A 12 -11.80 18.46 -4.11
N ARG A 13 -12.57 19.22 -4.92
CA ARG A 13 -12.89 18.85 -6.29
C ARG A 13 -11.64 18.84 -7.17
N ARG A 14 -10.82 19.90 -7.13
CA ARG A 14 -9.57 20.00 -7.89
C ARG A 14 -8.63 18.82 -7.62
N ALA A 15 -8.53 18.37 -6.36
CA ALA A 15 -7.73 17.19 -6.01
C ALA A 15 -8.29 15.92 -6.66
N SER A 16 -9.61 15.71 -6.60
CA SER A 16 -10.28 14.55 -7.21
C SER A 16 -10.14 14.51 -8.73
N GLU A 17 -10.28 15.67 -9.39
CA GLU A 17 -10.08 15.81 -10.84
C GLU A 17 -8.62 15.60 -11.26
N ARG A 18 -7.67 15.95 -10.38
CA ARG A 18 -6.24 15.73 -10.63
C ARG A 18 -5.88 14.25 -10.60
N TRP A 19 -6.46 13.48 -9.68
CA TRP A 19 -6.18 12.05 -9.51
C TRP A 19 -7.46 11.22 -9.67
N PRO A 20 -8.02 11.13 -10.90
CA PRO A 20 -9.30 10.47 -11.14
C PRO A 20 -9.24 8.94 -10.94
N GLN A 21 -8.04 8.36 -10.85
CA GLN A 21 -7.84 6.93 -10.57
C GLN A 21 -7.44 6.63 -9.13
N ALA A 22 -7.56 7.60 -8.20
CA ALA A 22 -7.29 7.39 -6.78
C ALA A 22 -8.59 7.07 -6.01
N PRO A 23 -9.00 5.80 -5.88
CA PRO A 23 -10.33 5.44 -5.36
C PRO A 23 -10.57 5.93 -3.93
N ALA A 24 -9.55 5.87 -3.06
CA ALA A 24 -9.66 6.36 -1.69
C ALA A 24 -9.93 7.88 -1.65
N LEU A 25 -9.28 8.66 -2.51
CA LEU A 25 -9.48 10.10 -2.59
C LEU A 25 -10.90 10.45 -3.04
N LEU A 26 -11.42 9.73 -4.04
CA LEU A 26 -12.78 9.89 -4.53
C LEU A 26 -13.82 9.56 -3.44
N GLN A 27 -13.60 8.49 -2.68
CA GLN A 27 -14.47 8.12 -1.55
C GLN A 27 -14.49 9.22 -0.48
N TYR A 28 -13.34 9.79 -0.11
CA TYR A 28 -13.30 10.89 0.85
C TYR A 28 -13.95 12.16 0.30
N HIS A 29 -13.81 12.46 -1.00
CA HIS A 29 -14.50 13.59 -1.63
C HIS A 29 -16.03 13.45 -1.56
N GLU A 30 -16.53 12.25 -1.85
CA GLU A 30 -17.96 11.93 -1.75
C GLU A 30 -18.45 12.05 -0.30
N ALA A 31 -17.71 11.52 0.66
CA ALA A 31 -18.04 11.64 2.08
C ALA A 31 -18.12 13.10 2.54
N ILE A 32 -17.16 13.94 2.15
CA ILE A 32 -17.20 15.39 2.43
C ILE A 32 -18.42 16.05 1.76
N SER A 33 -18.74 15.67 0.52
CA SER A 33 -19.91 16.19 -0.20
C SER A 33 -21.22 15.83 0.50
N ASN A 34 -21.32 14.62 1.04
CA ASN A 34 -22.47 14.16 1.83
C ASN A 34 -22.55 14.91 3.17
N CYS A 35 -21.42 15.22 3.80
CA CYS A 35 -21.40 16.04 5.01
C CYS A 35 -21.95 17.44 4.77
N ILE A 36 -21.64 18.04 3.61
CA ILE A 36 -22.18 19.34 3.20
C ILE A 36 -23.69 19.24 2.94
N ALA A 37 -24.13 18.21 2.19
CA ALA A 37 -25.54 18.02 1.82
C ALA A 37 -26.47 17.69 3.01
N GLY A 38 -25.90 17.20 4.09
CA GLY A 38 -26.41 17.52 5.41
C GLY A 38 -26.22 16.48 6.51
N ASP A 39 -25.32 15.54 6.28
CA ASP A 39 -24.84 14.58 7.27
C ASP A 39 -23.57 15.10 7.95
N GLY A 40 -23.71 16.10 8.83
CA GLY A 40 -22.57 16.74 9.51
C GLY A 40 -21.74 15.82 10.42
N HIS A 41 -22.16 14.56 10.58
CA HIS A 41 -21.41 13.56 11.34
C HIS A 41 -20.09 13.23 10.64
N GLY A 42 -19.01 13.15 11.42
CA GLY A 42 -17.71 12.73 10.90
C GLY A 42 -17.00 13.76 10.00
N VAL A 43 -17.50 15.00 9.87
CA VAL A 43 -16.89 16.03 9.01
C VAL A 43 -15.38 16.22 9.28
N VAL A 44 -14.97 16.24 10.54
CA VAL A 44 -13.56 16.39 10.93
C VAL A 44 -12.73 15.17 10.54
N GLU A 45 -13.30 13.97 10.70
CA GLU A 45 -12.68 12.71 10.29
C GLU A 45 -12.43 12.71 8.78
N HIS A 46 -13.46 13.04 7.99
CA HIS A 46 -13.37 13.06 6.54
C HIS A 46 -12.42 14.14 6.02
N VAL A 47 -12.45 15.35 6.59
CA VAL A 47 -11.51 16.44 6.23
C VAL A 47 -10.06 16.01 6.51
N LYS A 48 -9.78 15.48 7.70
CA LYS A 48 -8.45 15.01 8.06
C LYS A 48 -7.98 13.90 7.13
N SER A 49 -8.79 12.85 6.95
CA SER A 49 -8.44 11.72 6.08
C SER A 49 -8.24 12.15 4.62
N PHE A 50 -9.00 13.14 4.14
CA PHE A 50 -8.80 13.70 2.80
C PHE A 50 -7.43 14.38 2.67
N ILE A 51 -7.05 15.24 3.62
CA ILE A 51 -5.74 15.91 3.63
C ILE A 51 -4.61 14.88 3.65
N GLU A 52 -4.71 13.88 4.52
CA GLU A 52 -3.70 12.81 4.63
C GLU A 52 -3.60 12.01 3.32
N CYS A 53 -4.74 11.69 2.70
CA CYS A 53 -4.77 11.00 1.41
C CYS A 53 -4.08 11.82 0.31
N VAL A 54 -4.33 13.13 0.24
CA VAL A 54 -3.63 14.03 -0.70
C VAL A 54 -2.13 14.06 -0.42
N CYS A 55 -1.71 14.18 0.85
CA CYS A 55 -0.29 14.21 1.22
C CYS A 55 0.42 12.91 0.82
N ILE A 56 -0.17 11.75 1.12
CA ILE A 56 0.36 10.44 0.77
C ILE A 56 0.42 10.26 -0.76
N THR A 57 -0.59 10.74 -1.47
CA THR A 57 -0.61 10.72 -2.94
C THR A 57 0.57 11.52 -3.49
N ILE A 58 0.79 12.74 -3.00
CA ILE A 58 1.93 13.58 -3.39
C ILE A 58 3.26 12.88 -3.08
N LEU A 59 3.44 12.32 -1.88
CA LEU A 59 4.68 11.59 -1.56
C LEU A 59 4.93 10.43 -2.54
N GLY A 60 3.88 9.67 -2.87
CA GLY A 60 3.94 8.60 -3.86
C GLY A 60 4.34 9.10 -5.26
N GLU A 61 3.76 10.22 -5.72
CA GLU A 61 4.10 10.82 -7.02
C GLU A 61 5.57 11.26 -7.14
N PHE A 62 6.20 11.61 -6.02
CA PHE A 62 7.60 12.03 -5.98
C PHE A 62 8.56 10.92 -5.55
N GLY A 63 8.06 9.72 -5.21
CA GLY A 63 8.88 8.61 -4.71
C GLY A 63 9.46 8.86 -3.32
N GLU A 64 8.83 9.74 -2.54
CA GLU A 64 9.26 10.08 -1.19
C GLU A 64 8.70 9.05 -0.18
N PRO A 65 9.50 8.60 0.80
CA PRO A 65 9.01 7.70 1.84
C PRO A 65 8.04 8.41 2.79
N LEU A 66 7.22 7.62 3.49
CA LEU A 66 6.46 8.12 4.63
C LEU A 66 7.42 8.58 5.75
N PRO A 67 7.08 9.64 6.49
CA PRO A 67 8.00 10.19 7.50
C PRO A 67 8.18 9.28 8.72
N SER A 68 7.20 8.41 9.03
CA SER A 68 7.28 7.40 10.09
C SER A 68 6.28 6.26 9.81
N SER A 69 6.26 5.22 10.65
CA SER A 69 5.33 4.07 10.53
C SER A 69 3.87 4.41 10.86
N GLY A 70 3.63 5.51 11.58
CA GLY A 70 2.31 6.01 11.94
C GLY A 70 2.34 7.52 11.97
N PRO A 71 2.46 8.17 10.80
CA PRO A 71 2.73 9.60 10.74
C PRO A 71 1.48 10.39 11.13
N THR A 72 1.71 11.47 11.87
CA THR A 72 0.67 12.46 12.15
C THR A 72 0.29 13.22 10.87
N SER A 73 -0.90 13.82 10.84
CA SER A 73 -1.34 14.64 9.69
C SER A 73 -0.35 15.77 9.39
N THR A 74 0.24 16.35 10.44
CA THR A 74 1.22 17.44 10.32
C THR A 74 2.56 16.94 9.79
N GLU A 75 3.03 15.77 10.22
CA GLU A 75 4.22 15.15 9.64
C GLU A 75 4.02 14.84 8.15
N LEU A 76 2.85 14.32 7.77
CA LEU A 76 2.48 14.09 6.37
C LEU A 76 2.46 15.40 5.56
N LEU A 77 1.84 16.45 6.11
CA LEU A 77 1.78 17.75 5.45
C LEU A 77 3.18 18.34 5.22
N VAL A 78 4.03 18.32 6.25
CA VAL A 78 5.40 18.81 6.16
C VAL A 78 6.22 17.99 5.16
N ALA A 79 6.08 16.66 5.20
CA ALA A 79 6.76 15.77 4.26
C ALA A 79 6.31 16.01 2.82
N ALA A 80 5.01 16.19 2.57
CA ALA A 80 4.46 16.41 1.24
C ALA A 80 4.83 17.80 0.66
N LEU A 81 4.95 18.84 1.49
CA LEU A 81 5.34 20.19 1.06
C LEU A 81 6.83 20.29 0.68
N LYS A 82 7.68 19.46 1.28
CA LYS A 82 9.14 19.45 1.06
C LYS A 82 9.55 19.22 -0.41
N PRO A 83 9.11 18.17 -1.12
CA PRO A 83 9.45 17.97 -2.54
C PRO A 83 8.87 19.06 -3.45
N LEU A 84 7.84 19.77 -2.99
CA LEU A 84 7.25 20.91 -3.71
C LEU A 84 8.07 22.21 -3.55
N GLY A 85 9.13 22.17 -2.73
CA GLY A 85 9.99 23.32 -2.43
C GLY A 85 9.44 24.23 -1.34
N LEU A 86 8.42 23.79 -0.60
CA LEU A 86 7.87 24.51 0.54
C LEU A 86 8.36 23.87 1.84
N GLN A 87 9.46 24.40 2.35
CA GLN A 87 10.02 23.98 3.64
C GLN A 87 10.21 25.18 4.55
N ASN A 88 9.89 25.01 5.83
CA ASN A 88 10.15 26.02 6.84
C ASN A 88 11.67 26.21 6.99
N SER A 89 12.14 27.40 6.59
CA SER A 89 13.55 27.80 6.61
C SER A 89 14.03 28.32 7.97
N ARG A 90 13.25 28.09 9.04
CA ARG A 90 13.54 28.49 10.43
C ARG A 90 13.75 29.99 10.60
N GLY A 91 12.93 30.79 9.93
CA GLY A 91 12.86 32.25 10.09
C GLY A 91 13.54 33.05 8.99
N ALA A 92 14.14 32.40 7.99
CA ALA A 92 14.72 33.09 6.84
C ALA A 92 13.66 33.64 5.88
N SER A 93 12.44 33.10 5.89
CA SER A 93 11.32 33.57 5.06
C SER A 93 10.10 33.94 5.90
N LYS A 94 9.38 35.00 5.50
CA LYS A 94 8.05 35.32 6.07
C LYS A 94 7.04 34.19 5.79
N LEU A 95 7.26 33.40 4.74
CA LEU A 95 6.47 32.22 4.41
C LEU A 95 6.54 31.16 5.53
N ASP A 96 7.61 31.11 6.31
CA ASP A 96 7.74 30.18 7.44
C ASP A 96 6.64 30.37 8.47
N LYS A 97 6.17 31.61 8.67
CA LYS A 97 5.04 31.89 9.58
C LYS A 97 3.74 31.34 9.03
N VAL A 98 3.54 31.41 7.72
CA VAL A 98 2.34 30.88 7.05
C VAL A 98 2.35 29.36 7.11
N LEU A 99 3.48 28.71 6.76
CA LEU A 99 3.63 27.26 6.86
C LEU A 99 3.44 26.76 8.31
N SER A 100 3.97 27.51 9.29
CA SER A 100 3.75 27.19 10.70
C SER A 100 2.28 27.30 11.11
N ALA A 101 1.52 28.24 10.53
CA ALA A 101 0.09 28.34 10.78
C ALA A 101 -0.69 27.16 10.18
N PHE A 102 -0.34 26.73 8.97
CA PHE A 102 -0.93 25.52 8.36
C PHE A 102 -0.62 24.25 9.16
N ASN A 103 0.59 24.11 9.70
CA ASN A 103 0.93 23.00 10.59
C ASN A 103 0.04 23.00 11.84
N ARG A 104 -0.14 24.16 12.48
CA ARG A 104 -1.04 24.29 13.65
C ARG A 104 -2.50 23.99 13.32
N LEU A 105 -2.97 24.36 12.12
CA LEU A 105 -4.31 24.00 11.67
C LEU A 105 -4.47 22.49 11.47
N SER A 106 -3.45 21.82 10.92
CA SER A 106 -3.42 20.36 10.81
C SER A 106 -3.40 19.65 12.17
N ASP A 107 -2.62 20.17 13.13
CA ASP A 107 -2.62 19.69 14.52
C ASP A 107 -4.01 19.85 15.16
N ALA A 108 -4.61 21.04 15.05
CA ALA A 108 -5.93 21.31 15.59
C ALA A 108 -7.03 20.42 14.99
N LEU A 109 -6.97 20.10 13.69
CA LEU A 109 -7.88 19.12 13.08
C LEU A 109 -7.72 17.72 13.69
N SER A 110 -6.48 17.32 13.98
CA SER A 110 -6.20 16.02 14.61
C SER A 110 -6.70 15.98 16.05
N GLU A 111 -6.47 17.04 16.82
CA GLU A 111 -6.99 17.21 18.18
C GLU A 111 -8.52 17.17 18.20
N MET A 112 -9.17 17.97 17.34
CA MET A 112 -10.63 17.99 17.24
C MET A 112 -11.22 16.66 16.81
N ARG A 113 -10.55 15.91 15.92
CA ARG A 113 -10.98 14.56 15.55
C ARG A 113 -10.89 13.62 16.76
N ASN A 114 -9.81 13.69 17.53
CA ASN A 114 -9.65 12.83 18.70
C ASN A 114 -10.70 13.16 19.78
N GLU A 115 -11.00 14.44 19.98
CA GLU A 115 -11.96 14.91 20.99
C GLU A 115 -13.43 14.74 20.56
N ASN A 116 -13.76 14.87 19.27
CA ASN A 116 -15.15 14.95 18.80
C ASN A 116 -15.54 13.90 17.74
N GLY A 117 -14.60 13.08 17.25
CA GLY A 117 -14.90 11.98 16.35
C GLY A 117 -15.74 10.89 17.02
N LEU A 118 -16.78 10.41 16.32
CA LEU A 118 -17.69 9.35 16.79
C LEU A 118 -16.99 8.00 17.02
N VAL A 119 -15.87 7.78 16.34
CA VAL A 119 -15.04 6.56 16.42
C VAL A 119 -13.84 6.75 17.35
N ALA A 120 -13.56 7.99 17.77
CA ALA A 120 -12.43 8.29 18.62
C ALA A 120 -12.78 7.98 20.09
N HIS A 121 -12.58 6.72 20.47
CA HIS A 121 -12.82 6.18 21.81
C HIS A 121 -14.31 6.14 22.21
N GLY A 122 -14.73 5.17 23.03
CA GLY A 122 -16.13 5.04 23.46
C GLY A 122 -16.58 6.28 24.20
N LYS A 123 -17.20 7.22 23.47
CA LYS A 123 -17.65 8.48 24.02
C LYS A 123 -19.08 8.37 24.53
N ASP A 124 -19.44 9.28 25.42
CA ASP A 124 -20.79 9.37 25.96
C ASP A 124 -21.81 9.60 24.83
N GLY A 125 -22.98 8.96 24.93
CA GLY A 125 -24.05 9.03 23.93
C GLY A 125 -24.73 10.40 23.83
N PHE A 126 -24.28 11.37 24.65
CA PHE A 126 -24.80 12.72 24.76
C PHE A 126 -23.78 13.81 24.37
N LEU A 127 -22.69 13.46 23.68
CA LEU A 127 -21.75 14.48 23.21
C LEU A 127 -22.45 15.53 22.35
N ASP A 128 -22.11 16.79 22.62
CA ASP A 128 -22.57 17.91 21.84
C ASP A 128 -22.13 17.71 20.39
N VAL A 129 -23.13 17.62 19.51
CA VAL A 129 -22.93 17.55 18.06
C VAL A 129 -22.12 18.77 17.65
N ILE A 130 -21.08 18.57 16.83
CA ILE A 130 -20.35 19.68 16.21
C ILE A 130 -21.35 20.64 15.58
N GLU A 131 -21.47 21.84 16.15
CA GLU A 131 -22.37 22.87 15.62
C GLU A 131 -22.02 23.23 14.17
N GLU A 132 -23.00 23.71 13.42
CA GLU A 132 -22.87 23.99 11.99
C GLU A 132 -21.69 24.91 11.65
N ASP A 133 -21.47 25.93 12.47
CA ASP A 133 -20.38 26.89 12.29
C ASP A 133 -19.00 26.25 12.48
N HIS A 134 -18.88 25.27 13.38
CA HIS A 134 -17.65 24.52 13.58
C HIS A 134 -17.36 23.59 12.39
N ALA A 135 -18.38 22.88 11.88
CA ALA A 135 -18.25 22.04 10.69
C ALA A 135 -17.76 22.84 9.47
N ARG A 136 -18.32 24.04 9.27
CA ARG A 136 -17.89 24.96 8.21
C ARG A 136 -16.43 25.39 8.37
N ALA A 137 -15.99 25.69 9.59
CA ALA A 137 -14.60 26.06 9.86
C ALA A 137 -13.62 24.94 9.48
N PHE A 138 -13.94 23.68 9.80
CA PHE A 138 -13.12 22.54 9.44
C PHE A 138 -13.05 22.33 7.94
N LEU A 139 -14.19 22.41 7.25
CA LEU A 139 -14.24 22.29 5.79
C LEU A 139 -13.36 23.34 5.10
N HIS A 140 -13.43 24.60 5.53
CA HIS A 140 -12.58 25.66 4.98
C HIS A 140 -11.10 25.49 5.32
N THR A 141 -10.80 24.99 6.51
CA THR A 141 -9.41 24.71 6.90
C THR A 141 -8.82 23.63 6.01
N GLY A 142 -9.54 22.54 5.77
CA GLY A 142 -9.07 21.50 4.85
C GLY A 142 -8.99 21.99 3.41
N ASP A 143 -9.96 22.77 2.93
CA ASP A 143 -9.90 23.34 1.58
C ASP A 143 -8.67 24.25 1.41
N ALA A 144 -8.33 25.05 2.41
CA ALA A 144 -7.15 25.91 2.40
C ALA A 144 -5.84 25.10 2.39
N ILE A 145 -5.75 24.03 3.19
CA ILE A 145 -4.58 23.13 3.21
C ILE A 145 -4.40 22.43 1.87
N VAL A 146 -5.48 21.88 1.31
CA VAL A 146 -5.46 21.22 -0.01
C VAL A 146 -5.10 22.24 -1.10
N GLY A 147 -5.65 23.45 -1.03
CA GLY A 147 -5.32 24.54 -1.94
C GLY A 147 -3.83 24.91 -1.91
N LEU A 148 -3.22 24.98 -0.72
CA LEU A 148 -1.77 25.19 -0.59
C LEU A 148 -0.98 24.08 -1.31
N LEU A 149 -1.32 22.82 -1.05
CA LEU A 149 -0.65 21.65 -1.65
C LEU A 149 -0.78 21.65 -3.18
N LEU A 150 -2.01 21.80 -3.70
CA LEU A 150 -2.26 21.78 -5.13
C LEU A 150 -1.58 22.95 -5.86
N ASN A 151 -1.58 24.14 -5.26
CA ASN A 151 -0.93 25.31 -5.86
C ASN A 151 0.60 25.18 -5.82
N ALA A 152 1.16 24.53 -4.79
CA ALA A 152 2.60 24.24 -4.72
C ALA A 152 3.03 23.14 -5.69
N LEU A 153 2.12 22.23 -6.00
CA LEU A 153 2.29 21.15 -6.97
C LEU A 153 2.20 21.65 -8.42
N GLU A 154 1.51 22.76 -8.66
CA GLU A 154 1.36 23.35 -9.99
C GLU A 154 2.73 23.64 -10.64
N GLY A 155 2.90 23.21 -11.90
CA GLY A 155 4.17 23.36 -12.63
C GLY A 155 5.33 22.47 -12.16
N LYS A 156 5.12 21.57 -11.18
CA LYS A 156 6.11 20.55 -10.80
C LYS A 156 5.90 19.28 -11.62
N GLN A 157 6.99 18.71 -12.14
CA GLN A 157 6.94 17.38 -12.73
C GLN A 157 7.11 16.32 -11.62
N PRO A 158 6.20 15.34 -11.54
CA PRO A 158 6.38 14.21 -10.64
C PRO A 158 7.56 13.35 -11.09
N ASN A 159 7.98 12.41 -10.24
CA ASN A 159 9.04 11.49 -10.61
C ASN A 159 8.49 10.42 -11.55
N LEU A 160 8.96 10.40 -12.80
CA LEU A 160 8.48 9.48 -13.84
C LEU A 160 8.63 7.99 -13.49
N LEU A 161 9.47 7.65 -12.52
CA LEU A 161 9.63 6.28 -12.03
C LEU A 161 8.52 5.84 -11.07
N PHE A 162 7.83 6.79 -10.44
CA PHE A 162 6.87 6.51 -9.37
C PHE A 162 5.47 7.08 -9.63
N THR A 163 5.38 8.09 -10.50
CA THR A 163 4.14 8.78 -10.82
C THR A 163 3.06 7.80 -11.26
N ARG A 164 1.84 8.01 -10.76
CA ARG A 164 0.65 7.27 -11.17
C ARG A 164 -0.19 8.08 -12.14
N GLU A 165 0.30 9.25 -12.56
CA GLU A 165 -0.35 10.06 -13.57
C GLU A 165 -0.34 9.33 -14.92
N PRO A 166 -1.43 9.44 -15.70
CA PRO A 166 -1.59 8.67 -16.93
C PRO A 166 -0.62 9.15 -18.03
N TYR A 167 -0.31 8.27 -18.99
CA TYR A 167 0.61 8.53 -20.10
C TYR A 167 0.34 9.87 -20.81
N GLU A 168 -0.94 10.20 -21.02
CA GLU A 168 -1.40 11.39 -21.73
C GLU A 168 -0.94 12.70 -21.08
N ARG A 169 -0.65 12.70 -19.77
CA ARG A 169 -0.13 13.89 -19.08
C ARG A 169 1.30 14.23 -19.45
N PHE A 170 2.05 13.28 -19.96
CA PHE A 170 3.46 13.45 -20.33
C PHE A 170 3.65 13.58 -21.84
N LYS A 171 2.60 13.94 -22.58
CA LYS A 171 2.64 14.04 -24.05
C LYS A 171 3.85 14.82 -24.57
N HIS A 172 4.27 15.92 -23.92
CA HIS A 172 5.45 16.68 -24.34
C HIS A 172 6.77 15.91 -24.21
N LEU A 173 6.89 15.03 -23.20
CA LEU A 173 8.04 14.15 -23.03
C LEU A 173 7.99 12.99 -24.02
N CYS A 174 6.80 12.39 -24.20
CA CYS A 174 6.56 11.34 -25.18
C CYS A 174 6.89 11.84 -26.60
N ASP A 175 6.33 12.98 -27.00
CA ASP A 175 6.61 13.62 -28.28
C ASP A 175 8.10 13.91 -28.47
N ARG A 176 8.84 14.20 -27.40
CA ARG A 176 10.29 14.40 -27.45
C ARG A 176 11.03 13.09 -27.70
N ILE A 177 10.63 12.01 -27.03
CA ILE A 177 11.17 10.66 -27.24
C ILE A 177 10.88 10.22 -28.69
N ASP A 178 9.63 10.31 -29.12
CA ASP A 178 9.19 9.87 -30.45
C ASP A 178 9.89 10.60 -31.60
N ARG A 179 10.30 11.86 -31.38
CA ARG A 179 11.09 12.64 -32.35
C ARG A 179 12.60 12.34 -32.33
N SER A 180 13.11 11.73 -31.26
CA SER A 180 14.56 11.61 -31.02
C SER A 180 15.07 10.18 -31.03
N VAL A 181 14.16 9.19 -31.04
CA VAL A 181 14.49 7.77 -30.96
C VAL A 181 14.18 7.09 -32.29
N GLY A 182 15.18 6.40 -32.84
CA GLY A 182 15.00 5.43 -33.91
C GLY A 182 14.83 4.03 -33.32
N ILE A 183 13.94 3.21 -33.90
CA ILE A 183 13.66 1.86 -33.42
C ILE A 183 13.94 0.88 -34.55
N GLU A 184 14.74 -0.14 -34.25
CA GLU A 184 14.93 -1.33 -35.08
C GLU A 184 14.30 -2.51 -34.31
N ALA A 185 13.65 -3.43 -35.03
CA ALA A 185 13.00 -4.58 -34.45
C ALA A 185 13.43 -5.84 -35.20
N GLU A 186 13.82 -6.87 -34.45
CA GLU A 186 14.13 -8.19 -34.97
C GLU A 186 13.53 -9.27 -34.07
N VAL A 187 13.41 -10.48 -34.62
CA VAL A 187 13.01 -11.66 -33.86
C VAL A 187 14.26 -12.49 -33.64
N ASP A 188 14.52 -12.81 -32.38
CA ASP A 188 15.58 -13.71 -31.96
C ASP A 188 14.95 -15.01 -31.50
N ASP A 189 15.27 -16.09 -32.20
CA ASP A 189 14.78 -17.44 -31.91
C ASP A 189 15.81 -18.27 -31.13
N GLU A 190 16.97 -17.70 -30.76
CA GLU A 190 17.99 -18.36 -29.96
C GLU A 190 17.59 -18.36 -28.47
N GLY A 191 17.33 -19.55 -27.92
CA GLY A 191 17.24 -19.75 -26.46
C GLY A 191 15.84 -20.01 -25.89
N GLY A 192 15.04 -20.88 -26.52
CA GLY A 192 13.83 -21.45 -25.90
C GLY A 192 12.50 -20.77 -26.29
N GLY A 193 12.48 -20.02 -27.40
CA GLY A 193 11.27 -19.48 -28.00
C GLY A 193 11.50 -18.11 -28.66
N PRO A 194 10.56 -17.64 -29.52
CA PRO A 194 10.71 -16.38 -30.22
C PRO A 194 10.69 -15.20 -29.26
N MET A 195 11.69 -14.32 -29.37
CA MET A 195 11.82 -13.08 -28.60
C MET A 195 11.82 -11.88 -29.53
N LEU A 196 10.98 -10.88 -29.25
CA LEU A 196 11.07 -9.59 -29.94
C LEU A 196 12.20 -8.77 -29.32
N VAL A 197 13.21 -8.45 -30.12
CA VAL A 197 14.31 -7.57 -29.74
C VAL A 197 14.09 -6.20 -30.36
N LEU A 198 13.82 -5.20 -29.52
CA LEU A 198 13.73 -3.80 -29.92
C LEU A 198 15.04 -3.10 -29.60
N SER A 199 15.73 -2.64 -30.63
CA SER A 199 16.94 -1.84 -30.54
C SER A 199 16.61 -0.36 -30.70
N LEU A 200 16.65 0.40 -29.60
CA LEU A 200 16.39 1.83 -29.57
C LEU A 200 17.70 2.60 -29.71
N SER A 201 17.80 3.40 -30.76
CA SER A 201 18.89 4.34 -30.99
C SER A 201 18.46 5.76 -30.66
N ILE A 202 19.24 6.48 -29.86
CA ILE A 202 18.96 7.87 -29.52
C ILE A 202 19.82 8.75 -30.42
N PHE A 203 19.20 9.70 -31.13
CA PHE A 203 19.92 10.61 -32.03
C PHE A 203 21.10 11.29 -31.30
N GLY A 204 22.31 11.15 -31.86
CA GLY A 204 23.53 11.70 -31.28
C GLY A 204 24.20 10.86 -30.20
N ARG A 205 23.69 9.65 -29.90
CA ARG A 205 24.38 8.66 -29.06
C ARG A 205 24.79 7.44 -29.89
N THR A 206 25.93 6.86 -29.55
CA THR A 206 26.45 5.64 -30.18
C THR A 206 25.91 4.37 -29.54
N GLU A 207 25.50 4.44 -28.28
CA GLU A 207 24.95 3.32 -27.53
C GLU A 207 23.48 3.11 -27.91
N LYS A 208 23.12 1.86 -28.19
CA LYS A 208 21.74 1.42 -28.39
C LYS A 208 21.21 0.83 -27.08
N LEU A 209 19.94 1.07 -26.79
CA LEU A 209 19.21 0.40 -25.72
C LEU A 209 18.45 -0.78 -26.31
N GLU A 210 18.70 -1.98 -25.81
CA GLU A 210 18.00 -3.19 -26.26
C GLU A 210 16.92 -3.61 -25.26
N LEU A 211 15.71 -3.85 -25.76
CA LEU A 211 14.60 -4.43 -25.01
C LEU A 211 14.24 -5.78 -25.62
N ARG A 212 14.34 -6.84 -24.83
CA ARG A 212 13.95 -8.20 -25.23
C ARG A 212 12.61 -8.54 -24.57
N ILE A 213 11.60 -8.86 -25.38
CA ILE A 213 10.21 -8.97 -24.94
C ILE A 213 9.59 -10.24 -25.52
N GLU A 214 9.04 -11.10 -24.66
CA GLU A 214 8.28 -12.26 -25.07
C GLU A 214 6.97 -11.83 -25.76
N PRO A 215 6.51 -12.52 -26.83
CA PRO A 215 5.25 -12.20 -27.51
C PRO A 215 4.05 -12.12 -26.55
N SER A 216 3.97 -13.06 -25.60
CA SER A 216 2.91 -13.09 -24.57
C SER A 216 2.95 -11.85 -23.67
N ARG A 217 4.14 -11.39 -23.27
CA ARG A 217 4.32 -10.19 -22.43
C ARG A 217 3.96 -8.92 -23.18
N LEU A 218 4.32 -8.81 -24.47
CA LEU A 218 3.93 -7.68 -25.31
C LEU A 218 2.40 -7.59 -25.43
N LEU A 219 1.76 -8.69 -25.82
CA LEU A 219 0.30 -8.75 -25.98
C LEU A 219 -0.40 -8.42 -24.65
N TYR A 220 0.03 -9.04 -23.55
CA TYR A 220 -0.53 -8.76 -22.22
C TYR A 220 -0.30 -7.30 -21.79
N GLY A 221 0.83 -6.68 -22.14
CA GLY A 221 1.12 -5.29 -21.78
C GLY A 221 0.32 -4.26 -22.58
N ILE A 222 0.11 -4.52 -23.87
CA ILE A 222 -0.37 -3.50 -24.83
C ILE A 222 -1.82 -3.74 -25.25
N ASP A 223 -2.21 -4.99 -25.55
CA ASP A 223 -3.54 -5.33 -26.06
C ASP A 223 -4.07 -6.64 -25.45
N ARG A 224 -4.86 -6.49 -24.39
CA ARG A 224 -5.50 -7.61 -23.68
C ARG A 224 -6.48 -8.38 -24.55
N THR A 225 -7.10 -7.72 -25.53
CA THR A 225 -8.05 -8.37 -26.43
C THR A 225 -7.29 -9.31 -27.36
N ALA A 226 -6.19 -8.83 -27.95
CA ALA A 226 -5.31 -9.65 -28.77
C ALA A 226 -4.66 -10.79 -27.97
N PHE A 227 -4.25 -10.54 -26.72
CA PHE A 227 -3.73 -11.59 -25.84
C PHE A 227 -4.70 -12.75 -25.66
N VAL A 228 -5.97 -12.46 -25.33
CA VAL A 228 -7.00 -13.49 -25.15
C VAL A 228 -7.30 -14.22 -26.46
N GLY A 229 -7.35 -13.50 -27.58
CA GLY A 229 -7.53 -14.11 -28.90
C GLY A 229 -6.43 -15.11 -29.23
N VAL A 230 -5.16 -14.68 -29.16
CA VAL A 230 -4.00 -15.54 -29.43
C VAL A 230 -3.93 -16.73 -28.47
N LEU A 231 -4.24 -16.53 -27.18
CA LEU A 231 -4.25 -17.62 -26.21
C LEU A 231 -5.33 -18.66 -26.51
N THR A 232 -6.48 -18.24 -27.04
CA THR A 232 -7.58 -19.16 -27.39
C THR A 232 -7.25 -19.99 -28.63
N ASP A 233 -6.50 -19.40 -29.56
CA ASP A 233 -6.11 -20.05 -30.82
C ASP A 233 -4.81 -20.87 -30.70
N ALA A 234 -4.02 -20.63 -29.65
CA ALA A 234 -2.78 -21.35 -29.39
C ALA A 234 -3.08 -22.82 -28.99
N PRO A 235 -2.38 -23.80 -29.58
CA PRO A 235 -2.58 -25.21 -29.21
C PRO A 235 -2.03 -25.49 -27.80
N ASP A 236 -2.75 -26.30 -27.02
CA ASP A 236 -2.34 -26.72 -25.67
C ASP A 236 -1.08 -27.61 -25.66
N THR A 237 -0.71 -28.16 -26.82
CA THR A 237 0.48 -28.98 -27.04
C THR A 237 1.12 -28.60 -28.37
N LEU A 238 2.39 -28.19 -28.32
CA LEU A 238 3.22 -28.13 -29.53
C LEU A 238 3.61 -29.57 -29.87
N GLU A 239 3.21 -30.06 -31.05
CA GLU A 239 3.81 -31.26 -31.62
C GLU A 239 5.30 -30.94 -31.85
N GLU A 240 6.18 -31.50 -31.02
CA GLU A 240 7.62 -31.53 -31.31
C GLU A 240 7.78 -32.22 -32.66
N GLY A 241 8.21 -31.46 -33.66
CA GLY A 241 8.54 -32.02 -34.97
C GLY A 241 9.63 -33.06 -34.80
N ASP A 242 9.39 -34.26 -35.32
CA ASP A 242 10.33 -35.36 -35.41
C ASP A 242 11.66 -34.89 -36.04
N GLU A 243 12.63 -34.52 -35.20
CA GLU A 243 14.05 -34.53 -35.56
C GLU A 243 14.65 -35.81 -35.00
N ASP A 244 14.86 -36.77 -35.91
CA ASP A 244 15.59 -38.01 -35.68
C ASP A 244 16.98 -37.72 -35.09
N GLU A 245 17.19 -37.98 -33.80
CA GLU A 245 18.53 -38.22 -33.25
C GLU A 245 18.54 -39.48 -32.35
N GLU A 246 19.38 -40.43 -32.75
CA GLU A 246 19.69 -41.69 -32.07
C GLU A 246 20.43 -41.44 -30.74
N GLU A 247 19.98 -42.13 -29.69
CA GLU A 247 20.68 -42.61 -28.48
C GLU A 247 21.74 -41.73 -27.77
N GLU A 248 21.47 -41.40 -26.50
CA GLU A 248 22.17 -41.93 -25.31
C GLU A 248 21.43 -41.53 -24.00
N PRO A 249 21.34 -42.41 -22.98
CA PRO A 249 20.61 -42.12 -21.76
C PRO A 249 21.48 -41.32 -20.77
N VAL A 250 21.30 -40.00 -20.74
CA VAL A 250 21.89 -39.17 -19.69
C VAL A 250 20.89 -39.01 -18.54
N GLU A 251 21.26 -39.53 -17.37
CA GLU A 251 20.61 -39.32 -16.08
C GLU A 251 20.36 -37.82 -15.82
N HIS A 252 19.12 -37.37 -15.99
CA HIS A 252 18.68 -36.07 -15.49
C HIS A 252 18.17 -36.21 -14.05
N THR A 253 19.04 -35.97 -13.08
CA THR A 253 18.62 -35.48 -11.77
C THR A 253 18.09 -34.04 -11.93
N ALA A 254 16.78 -33.92 -12.16
CA ALA A 254 16.08 -32.64 -12.12
C ALA A 254 15.64 -32.34 -10.68
N THR A 255 16.40 -31.48 -9.99
CA THR A 255 15.88 -30.67 -8.90
C THR A 255 14.80 -29.72 -9.44
N PRO A 256 13.59 -29.66 -8.84
CA PRO A 256 12.58 -28.70 -9.24
C PRO A 256 12.98 -27.30 -8.76
N THR A 257 13.27 -26.41 -9.70
CA THR A 257 13.37 -24.98 -9.45
C THR A 257 11.95 -24.40 -9.37
N PRO A 258 11.59 -23.65 -8.31
CA PRO A 258 10.23 -23.17 -8.12
C PRO A 258 9.83 -22.10 -9.15
N GLN A 259 8.68 -22.33 -9.79
CA GLN A 259 7.93 -21.34 -10.56
C GLN A 259 7.69 -20.05 -9.74
N PRO A 260 7.78 -18.86 -10.34
CA PRO A 260 7.21 -17.65 -9.76
C PRO A 260 5.69 -17.75 -9.85
N GLU A 261 5.04 -18.03 -8.71
CA GLU A 261 3.58 -18.01 -8.60
C GLU A 261 3.01 -16.67 -9.05
N ALA A 262 2.10 -16.76 -10.01
CA ALA A 262 1.15 -15.72 -10.37
C ALA A 262 0.42 -15.22 -9.12
N ALA A 263 0.20 -13.91 -9.05
CA ALA A 263 -0.53 -13.26 -7.97
C ALA A 263 -1.98 -13.79 -7.89
N THR A 264 -2.17 -14.85 -7.10
CA THR A 264 -3.48 -15.30 -6.65
C THR A 264 -4.04 -14.27 -5.66
N ALA A 265 -5.33 -14.00 -5.80
CA ALA A 265 -6.12 -13.17 -4.90
C ALA A 265 -5.76 -13.44 -3.43
N THR A 266 -5.51 -12.38 -2.67
CA THR A 266 -5.12 -12.44 -1.25
C THR A 266 -6.21 -13.11 -0.42
N GLU A 267 -6.03 -14.40 -0.16
CA GLU A 267 -6.85 -15.16 0.78
C GLU A 267 -6.79 -14.50 2.18
N PRO A 268 -7.92 -14.35 2.89
CA PRO A 268 -7.94 -13.70 4.20
C PRO A 268 -7.03 -14.43 5.21
N PRO A 269 -6.46 -13.71 6.22
CA PRO A 269 -5.60 -14.32 7.21
C PRO A 269 -6.36 -15.38 8.00
N ALA A 270 -5.83 -16.61 7.98
CA ALA A 270 -6.43 -17.75 8.66
C ALA A 270 -6.33 -17.54 10.18
N VAL A 271 -7.43 -17.81 10.90
CA VAL A 271 -7.46 -17.84 12.37
C VAL A 271 -7.71 -19.27 12.77
N VAL A 272 -6.74 -19.90 13.41
CA VAL A 272 -6.82 -21.30 13.81
C VAL A 272 -6.93 -21.34 15.32
N VAL A 273 -8.08 -21.82 15.81
CA VAL A 273 -8.33 -22.04 17.24
C VAL A 273 -8.24 -23.53 17.49
N VAL A 274 -7.28 -23.95 18.31
CA VAL A 274 -6.99 -25.37 18.55
C VAL A 274 -6.71 -25.62 20.04
N GLY A 275 -7.25 -26.73 20.56
CA GLY A 275 -7.01 -27.16 21.94
C GLY A 275 -5.61 -27.71 22.16
N GLU A 276 -5.01 -28.34 21.14
CA GLU A 276 -3.65 -28.87 21.15
C GLU A 276 -2.93 -28.51 19.86
N TYR A 277 -1.65 -28.16 19.96
CA TYR A 277 -0.81 -27.78 18.83
C TYR A 277 0.51 -28.55 18.85
N SER A 278 0.86 -29.16 17.71
CA SER A 278 2.04 -30.02 17.53
C SER A 278 2.85 -29.67 16.27
N GLY A 279 2.69 -28.44 15.76
CA GLY A 279 3.35 -28.00 14.52
C GLY A 279 4.77 -27.48 14.72
N VAL A 280 5.30 -26.81 13.70
CA VAL A 280 6.74 -26.44 13.64
C VAL A 280 7.16 -25.50 14.78
N PHE A 281 6.23 -24.72 15.34
CA PHE A 281 6.50 -23.83 16.49
C PHE A 281 6.21 -24.47 17.85
N ALA A 282 6.00 -25.78 17.94
CA ALA A 282 5.62 -26.44 19.20
C ALA A 282 6.69 -26.27 20.30
N ASN A 283 7.97 -26.20 19.92
CA ASN A 283 9.09 -25.93 20.82
C ASN A 283 9.05 -24.53 21.45
N LEU A 284 8.29 -23.58 20.89
CA LEU A 284 8.17 -22.22 21.38
C LEU A 284 7.09 -22.05 22.46
N ARG A 285 6.33 -23.11 22.77
CA ARG A 285 5.13 -23.05 23.64
C ARG A 285 5.41 -22.46 25.02
N ASP A 286 6.44 -22.95 25.71
CA ASP A 286 6.77 -22.47 27.07
C ASP A 286 7.33 -21.04 27.04
N GLY A 287 8.13 -20.72 26.02
CA GLY A 287 8.64 -19.37 25.80
C GLY A 287 7.53 -18.35 25.52
N LEU A 288 6.56 -18.73 24.68
CA LEU A 288 5.41 -17.89 24.35
C LEU A 288 4.53 -17.65 25.58
N ARG A 289 4.31 -18.71 26.38
CA ARG A 289 3.57 -18.62 27.64
C ARG A 289 4.22 -17.64 28.62
N ALA A 290 5.54 -17.75 28.81
CA ALA A 290 6.29 -16.83 29.67
C ALA A 290 6.22 -15.37 29.15
N PHE A 291 6.34 -15.19 27.84
CA PHE A 291 6.25 -13.88 27.20
C PHE A 291 4.88 -13.21 27.36
N VAL A 292 3.80 -13.96 27.14
CA VAL A 292 2.42 -13.44 27.28
C VAL A 292 2.15 -12.94 28.71
N VAL A 293 2.70 -13.63 29.71
CA VAL A 293 2.61 -13.22 31.12
C VAL A 293 3.48 -11.99 31.38
N SER A 294 4.75 -11.98 30.95
CA SER A 294 5.68 -10.88 31.23
C SER A 294 5.26 -9.57 30.58
N GLU A 295 4.67 -9.62 29.39
CA GLU A 295 4.19 -8.44 28.66
C GLU A 295 2.83 -7.94 29.14
N GLY A 296 2.23 -8.60 30.14
CA GLY A 296 0.91 -8.26 30.65
C GLY A 296 -0.22 -8.42 29.63
N ILE A 297 -0.04 -9.28 28.63
CA ILE A 297 -1.03 -9.56 27.58
C ILE A 297 -2.16 -10.39 28.20
N ASN A 298 -1.81 -11.46 28.92
CA ASN A 298 -2.73 -12.23 29.74
C ASN A 298 -1.99 -12.73 30.99
N ALA A 299 -2.53 -12.44 32.18
CA ALA A 299 -1.90 -12.81 33.45
C ALA A 299 -1.91 -14.33 33.73
N ALA A 300 -2.86 -15.05 33.12
CA ALA A 300 -3.02 -16.50 33.26
C ALA A 300 -3.46 -17.10 31.92
N PRO A 301 -2.59 -17.16 30.90
CA PRO A 301 -2.97 -17.70 29.59
C PRO A 301 -3.34 -19.18 29.72
N ASN A 302 -4.49 -19.59 29.18
CA ASN A 302 -4.86 -21.00 29.07
C ASN A 302 -4.03 -21.69 27.96
N ASP A 303 -4.07 -23.02 27.88
CA ASP A 303 -3.38 -23.75 26.80
C ASP A 303 -3.97 -23.47 25.42
N GLU A 304 -5.28 -23.24 25.33
CA GLU A 304 -5.99 -22.95 24.09
C GLU A 304 -5.50 -21.66 23.42
N LEU A 305 -5.30 -20.57 24.18
CA LEU A 305 -4.75 -19.31 23.68
C LEU A 305 -3.34 -19.51 23.11
N ILE A 306 -2.46 -20.21 23.85
CA ILE A 306 -1.08 -20.43 23.43
C ILE A 306 -1.05 -21.30 22.16
N ASN A 307 -1.83 -22.38 22.12
CA ASN A 307 -1.90 -23.28 20.98
C ASN A 307 -2.52 -22.58 19.76
N SER A 308 -3.54 -21.76 19.96
CA SER A 308 -4.19 -20.99 18.88
C SER A 308 -3.28 -19.90 18.30
N LEU A 309 -2.46 -19.24 19.15
CA LEU A 309 -1.46 -18.29 18.67
C LEU A 309 -0.39 -18.99 17.81
N LEU A 310 0.14 -20.14 18.24
CA LEU A 310 1.16 -20.86 17.47
C LEU A 310 0.59 -21.42 16.16
N ALA A 311 -0.59 -22.04 16.19
CA ALA A 311 -1.25 -22.55 14.99
C ALA A 311 -1.59 -21.44 13.99
N THR A 312 -2.02 -20.28 14.49
CA THR A 312 -2.29 -19.10 13.67
C THR A 312 -1.00 -18.51 13.09
N ALA A 313 0.11 -18.51 13.84
CA ALA A 313 1.41 -18.09 13.32
C ALA A 313 1.85 -19.00 12.17
N GLU A 314 1.80 -20.32 12.35
CA GLU A 314 2.24 -21.31 11.35
C GLU A 314 1.41 -21.25 10.08
N SER A 315 0.08 -21.18 10.22
CA SER A 315 -0.84 -21.10 9.08
C SER A 315 -0.67 -19.83 8.24
N ASN A 316 0.06 -18.83 8.74
CA ASN A 316 0.31 -17.57 8.05
C ASN A 316 1.80 -17.32 7.78
N SER A 317 2.72 -18.22 8.16
CA SER A 317 4.17 -17.98 8.07
C SER A 317 4.81 -18.24 6.70
N GLY A 318 4.32 -19.14 5.84
CA GLY A 318 5.00 -19.40 4.55
C GLY A 318 6.53 -19.60 4.65
N VAL A 319 7.25 -19.59 3.52
CA VAL A 319 8.69 -19.95 3.48
C VAL A 319 9.60 -18.78 3.93
N ASP A 320 9.17 -17.52 3.77
CA ASP A 320 10.00 -16.32 4.05
C ASP A 320 9.31 -15.24 4.91
N TRP A 321 8.35 -15.58 5.78
CA TRP A 321 7.61 -14.53 6.50
C TRP A 321 8.49 -13.57 7.30
N GLN A 322 9.68 -14.00 7.77
CA GLN A 322 10.54 -13.13 8.57
C GLN A 322 11.01 -11.88 7.80
N THR A 323 11.10 -11.97 6.47
CA THR A 323 11.53 -10.89 5.57
C THR A 323 10.34 -10.24 4.86
N ARG A 324 9.32 -11.00 4.45
CA ARG A 324 8.16 -10.48 3.69
C ARG A 324 7.18 -9.71 4.56
N GLU A 325 6.93 -8.45 4.21
CA GLU A 325 6.05 -7.55 4.99
C GLU A 325 4.56 -7.95 4.94
N ASN A 326 4.08 -8.44 3.80
CA ASN A 326 2.70 -8.91 3.65
C ASN A 326 2.38 -10.12 4.54
N LEU A 327 3.29 -11.09 4.66
CA LEU A 327 3.12 -12.26 5.53
C LEU A 327 3.15 -11.86 7.02
N ARG A 328 4.04 -10.93 7.40
CA ARG A 328 4.05 -10.33 8.74
C ARG A 328 2.75 -9.62 9.08
N ALA A 329 2.19 -8.88 8.13
CA ALA A 329 0.90 -8.24 8.30
C ALA A 329 -0.22 -9.28 8.49
N ARG A 330 -0.20 -10.40 7.75
CA ARG A 330 -1.16 -11.51 7.92
C ARG A 330 -1.08 -12.16 9.30
N ILE A 331 0.12 -12.52 9.76
CA ILE A 331 0.33 -13.09 11.11
C ILE A 331 -0.15 -12.11 12.18
N LYS A 332 0.17 -10.82 12.04
CA LYS A 332 -0.28 -9.77 12.97
C LYS A 332 -1.80 -9.70 13.05
N VAL A 333 -2.49 -9.70 11.90
CA VAL A 333 -3.96 -9.70 11.86
C VAL A 333 -4.53 -10.99 12.47
N GLY A 334 -3.89 -12.14 12.22
CA GLY A 334 -4.23 -13.41 12.86
C GLY A 334 -4.18 -13.33 14.39
N PHE A 335 -3.08 -12.82 14.94
CA PHE A 335 -2.94 -12.60 16.39
C PHE A 335 -4.01 -11.68 16.96
N ARG A 336 -4.33 -10.57 16.29
CA ARG A 336 -5.40 -9.66 16.75
C ARG A 336 -6.74 -10.37 16.88
N ARG A 337 -7.06 -11.25 15.93
CA ARG A 337 -8.31 -12.02 15.93
C ARG A 337 -8.33 -13.09 17.02
N VAL A 338 -7.21 -13.77 17.28
CA VAL A 338 -7.10 -14.74 18.39
C VAL A 338 -7.24 -14.03 19.74
N LEU A 339 -6.50 -12.93 19.96
CA LEU A 339 -6.56 -12.16 21.21
C LEU A 339 -7.96 -11.58 21.45
N GLY A 340 -8.64 -11.12 20.39
CA GLY A 340 -10.02 -10.63 20.50
C GLY A 340 -11.02 -11.73 20.90
N LYS A 341 -10.82 -12.97 20.43
CA LYS A 341 -11.65 -14.12 20.83
C LYS A 341 -11.45 -14.51 22.29
N GLU A 342 -10.22 -14.39 22.80
CA GLU A 342 -9.88 -14.66 24.20
C GLU A 342 -10.23 -13.50 25.16
N GLY A 343 -10.96 -12.48 24.66
CA GLY A 343 -11.47 -11.39 25.50
C GLY A 343 -10.41 -10.41 25.98
N ILE A 344 -9.27 -10.33 25.29
CA ILE A 344 -8.25 -9.31 25.58
C ILE A 344 -8.79 -7.92 25.23
N ASP A 345 -8.50 -6.93 26.07
CA ASP A 345 -8.92 -5.55 25.89
C ASP A 345 -8.52 -5.01 24.50
N ALA A 346 -9.51 -4.51 23.75
CA ALA A 346 -9.34 -3.99 22.40
C ALA A 346 -8.26 -2.89 22.29
N SER A 347 -8.07 -2.09 23.34
CA SER A 347 -7.03 -1.05 23.41
C SER A 347 -5.62 -1.62 23.44
N LYS A 348 -5.45 -2.88 23.90
CA LYS A 348 -4.15 -3.56 24.04
C LYS A 348 -3.85 -4.53 22.89
N ILE A 349 -4.86 -4.95 22.13
CA ILE A 349 -4.72 -5.95 21.07
C ILE A 349 -3.71 -5.53 19.99
N THR A 350 -3.74 -4.26 19.58
CA THR A 350 -2.82 -3.74 18.54
C THR A 350 -1.38 -3.88 18.99
N ASP A 351 -1.03 -3.35 20.15
CA ASP A 351 0.34 -3.36 20.70
C ASP A 351 0.78 -4.78 21.09
N ALA A 352 -0.13 -5.61 21.62
CA ALA A 352 0.14 -7.01 21.93
C ALA A 352 0.48 -7.80 20.66
N SER A 353 -0.27 -7.60 19.57
CA SER A 353 -0.02 -8.30 18.30
C SER A 353 1.33 -7.94 17.67
N GLU A 354 1.81 -6.71 17.82
CA GLU A 354 3.11 -6.26 17.32
C GLU A 354 4.27 -6.80 18.14
N ARG A 355 4.12 -6.82 19.47
CA ARG A 355 5.09 -7.41 20.38
C ARG A 355 5.21 -8.92 20.20
N LEU A 356 4.08 -9.62 20.03
CA LEU A 356 4.05 -11.05 19.72
C LEU A 356 4.76 -11.38 18.40
N LEU A 357 4.52 -10.59 17.34
CA LEU A 357 5.20 -10.77 16.06
C LEU A 357 6.71 -10.55 16.19
N THR A 358 7.12 -9.53 16.94
CA THR A 358 8.54 -9.22 17.19
C THR A 358 9.21 -10.35 17.97
N TRP A 359 8.56 -10.85 19.01
CA TRP A 359 9.05 -11.99 19.80
C TRP A 359 9.16 -13.25 18.94
N LEU A 360 8.14 -13.55 18.12
CA LEU A 360 8.14 -14.72 17.25
C LEU A 360 9.30 -14.64 16.24
N LYS A 361 9.59 -13.45 15.69
CA LYS A 361 10.69 -13.26 14.74
C LYS A 361 12.06 -13.57 15.35
N VAL A 362 12.24 -13.28 16.64
CA VAL A 362 13.50 -13.55 17.36
C VAL A 362 13.58 -15.01 17.82
N SER A 363 12.44 -15.61 18.16
CA SER A 363 12.38 -16.91 18.81
C SER A 363 12.20 -18.07 17.84
N ALA A 364 11.65 -17.83 16.64
CA ALA A 364 11.45 -18.86 15.63
C ALA A 364 12.79 -19.32 15.02
N PRO A 365 12.97 -20.63 14.77
CA PRO A 365 14.18 -21.15 14.15
C PRO A 365 14.38 -20.52 12.75
N ALA A 366 15.63 -20.17 12.43
CA ALA A 366 16.01 -19.55 11.16
C ALA A 366 15.74 -20.45 9.95
N ASP A 367 15.70 -21.77 10.16
CA ASP A 367 15.36 -22.78 9.17
C ASP A 367 14.08 -23.51 9.61
N THR A 368 12.92 -23.02 9.20
CA THR A 368 11.65 -23.75 9.30
C THR A 368 11.44 -24.69 8.08
N ASN A 369 12.47 -24.91 7.27
CA ASN A 369 12.40 -25.58 5.96
C ASN A 369 12.59 -27.11 5.95
N GLN A 370 12.62 -27.80 7.09
CA GLN A 370 12.73 -29.26 7.10
C GLN A 370 11.92 -29.91 8.22
N ALA A 371 10.59 -29.94 8.10
CA ALA A 371 9.76 -30.87 8.88
C ALA A 371 8.41 -31.15 8.22
N THR A 372 8.40 -31.50 6.94
CA THR A 372 7.33 -32.35 6.36
C THR A 372 7.87 -33.00 5.08
N GLN A 373 8.47 -34.17 5.24
CA GLN A 373 8.45 -35.25 4.24
C GLN A 373 7.70 -36.41 4.86
#